data_AF-A0A060BUM5-F1
#
_entry.id   AF-A0A060BUM5-F1
#
_cell.length_a   1.000
_cell.length_b   1.000
_cell.length_c   1.000
_cell.angle_alpha   90.00
_cell.angle_beta   90.00
_cell.angle_gamma   90.00
#
_symmetry.space_group_name_H-M   'P 1'
#
loop_
_entity.id
_entity.type
_entity.pdbx_description
1 polymer ?
#
loop_
_entity_poly.entity_id
_entity_poly.type
_entity_poly.pdbx_seq_one_letter_code
_entity_poly.pdbx_strand_id
1 'polypeptide(L)' 'MLLYDEANLESHGVWDRLTKDVLWESAFMDRAVRMVERDKNHPSIIVWSLGNESGYGRNHDAMANWIRSRDASRLI' A
#
# COMPACT_ATOMS: atom_id res chain seq x y z
N MET A 1 -4.50 -13.96 -16.28
CA MET A 1 -5.29 -13.74 -15.06
C MET A 1 -5.11 -12.29 -14.65
N LEU A 2 -6.18 -11.64 -14.18
CA LEU A 2 -6.12 -10.27 -13.65
C LEU A 2 -5.73 -10.35 -12.17
N LEU A 3 -4.83 -9.46 -11.72
CA LEU A 3 -4.25 -9.48 -10.38
C LEU A 3 -4.47 -8.16 -9.66
N TYR A 4 -4.72 -8.30 -8.35
CA TYR A 4 -4.58 -7.26 -7.35
C TYR A 4 -3.26 -7.60 -6.65
N ASP A 5 -2.28 -6.71 -6.72
CA ASP A 5 -1.01 -6.91 -6.02
C ASP A 5 -1.02 -6.11 -4.71
N GLU A 6 -0.68 -6.76 -3.62
CA GLU A 6 -0.95 -6.27 -2.26
C GLU A 6 0.33 -6.04 -1.46
N ALA A 7 0.43 -4.87 -0.85
CA ALA A 7 1.53 -4.57 0.04
C ALA A 7 1.47 -5.54 1.22
N ASN A 8 2.60 -6.13 1.59
CA ASN A 8 2.70 -7.01 2.75
C ASN A 8 2.52 -6.21 4.05
N LEU A 9 1.30 -5.80 4.36
CA LEU A 9 0.93 -4.91 5.45
C LEU A 9 -0.38 -5.37 6.05
N GLU A 10 -0.30 -5.98 7.22
CA GLU A 10 -1.46 -6.33 8.04
C GLU A 10 -1.12 -6.08 9.51
N SER A 11 -2.00 -5.39 10.23
CA SER A 11 -1.87 -5.13 11.66
C SER A 11 -3.09 -5.52 12.46
N HIS A 12 -3.78 -6.60 12.05
CA HIS A 12 -5.05 -7.07 12.63
C HIS A 12 -5.04 -7.08 14.17
N GLY A 13 -3.99 -7.64 14.79
CA GLY A 13 -3.89 -7.75 16.26
C GLY A 13 -3.84 -6.41 17.02
N VAL A 14 -3.57 -5.30 16.34
CA VAL A 14 -3.58 -3.94 16.91
C VAL A 14 -4.47 -2.97 16.12
N TRP A 15 -5.27 -3.49 15.19
CA TRP A 15 -6.15 -2.77 14.28
C TRP A 15 -5.48 -1.51 13.71
N ASP A 16 -6.12 -0.35 13.86
CA ASP A 16 -5.71 0.94 13.28
C ASP A 16 -4.68 1.72 14.10
N ARG A 17 -4.12 1.13 15.16
CA ARG A 17 -3.14 1.82 16.00
C ARG A 17 -1.91 2.26 15.20
N LEU A 18 -1.37 1.38 14.36
CA LEU A 18 -0.13 1.64 13.61
C LEU A 18 -0.36 2.50 12.37
N THR A 19 -1.57 2.49 11.80
CA THR A 19 -1.90 3.28 10.61
C THR A 19 -2.02 4.77 10.93
N LYS A 20 -2.29 5.11 12.20
CA LYS A 20 -2.41 6.49 12.72
C LYS A 20 -1.11 7.02 13.32
N ASP A 21 -0.16 6.15 13.68
CA ASP A 21 1.10 6.52 14.31
C ASP A 21 2.15 6.97 13.28
N VAL A 22 2.62 8.22 13.40
CA VAL A 22 3.64 8.80 12.52
C VAL A 22 4.97 8.06 12.57
N LEU A 23 5.30 7.42 13.70
CA LEU A 23 6.55 6.66 13.83
C LEU A 23 6.57 5.44 12.91
N TRP A 24 5.40 4.94 12.50
CA TRP A 24 5.25 3.80 11.60
C TRP A 24 5.12 4.18 10.13
N GLU A 25 5.04 5.48 9.78
CA GLU A 25 4.85 5.93 8.40
C GLU A 25 5.93 5.38 7.46
N SER A 26 7.20 5.42 7.89
CA SER A 26 8.32 4.89 7.10
C SER A 26 8.20 3.39 6.80
N ALA A 27 7.69 2.60 7.75
CA ALA A 27 7.50 1.16 7.56
C ALA A 27 6.35 0.85 6.61
N PHE A 28 5.28 1.66 6.63
CA PHE A 28 4.17 1.58 5.67
C PHE A 28 4.65 1.93 4.26
N MET A 29 5.38 3.05 4.15
CA MET A 29 5.91 3.53 2.87
C MET A 29 6.92 2.56 2.25
N ASP A 30 7.84 1.96 3.03
CA ASP A 30 8.79 0.98 2.50
C ASP A 30 8.08 -0.19 1.78
N ARG A 31 7.00 -0.70 2.39
CA ARG A 31 6.23 -1.82 1.85
C ARG A 31 5.50 -1.45 0.56
N ALA A 32 4.84 -0.29 0.52
CA ALA A 32 4.19 0.20 -0.70
C ALA A 32 5.19 0.46 -1.83
N VAL A 33 6.26 1.20 -1.53
CA VAL A 33 7.26 1.61 -2.52
C VAL A 33 7.93 0.39 -3.15
N ARG A 34 8.36 -0.56 -2.32
CA ARG A 34 9.07 -1.75 -2.81
C ARG A 34 8.19 -2.66 -3.66
N MET A 35 6.89 -2.78 -3.35
CA MET A 35 5.94 -3.52 -4.17
C MET A 35 5.80 -2.86 -5.55
N VAL A 36 5.43 -1.58 -5.59
CA VAL A 36 5.18 -0.89 -6.86
C VAL A 36 6.45 -0.81 -7.72
N GLU A 37 7.60 -0.48 -7.14
CA GLU A 37 8.83 -0.38 -7.92
C GLU A 37 9.27 -1.72 -8.51
N ARG A 38 9.03 -2.83 -7.80
CA ARG A 38 9.29 -4.19 -8.28
C ARG A 38 8.34 -4.57 -9.42
N ASP A 39 7.04 -4.32 -9.27
CA ASP A 39 6.02 -4.99 -10.08
C ASP A 39 5.28 -4.12 -11.11
N LYS A 40 5.49 -2.79 -11.12
CA LYS A 40 4.85 -1.80 -12.03
C LYS A 40 4.82 -2.19 -13.52
N ASN A 41 5.74 -3.03 -13.97
CA ASN A 41 5.85 -3.45 -15.37
C ASN A 41 5.07 -4.75 -15.70
N HIS A 42 4.41 -5.38 -14.72
CA HIS A 42 3.59 -6.55 -14.95
C HIS A 42 2.19 -6.14 -15.46
N PRO A 43 1.82 -6.51 -16.70
CA PRO A 43 0.53 -6.10 -17.28
C PRO A 43 -0.67 -6.84 -16.68
N SER A 44 -0.44 -7.96 -15.99
CA SER A 44 -1.50 -8.70 -15.29
C SER A 44 -1.99 -7.99 -14.03
N ILE A 45 -1.18 -7.11 -13.45
CA ILE A 45 -1.56 -6.31 -12.27
C ILE A 45 -2.38 -5.13 -12.76
N ILE A 46 -3.61 -5.02 -12.27
CA ILE A 46 -4.55 -3.96 -12.67
C ILE A 46 -4.96 -3.05 -11.51
N VAL A 47 -4.69 -3.47 -10.27
CA VAL A 47 -4.97 -2.71 -9.04
C VAL A 47 -3.84 -2.93 -8.03
N TRP A 48 -3.51 -1.88 -7.28
CA TRP A 48 -2.63 -1.94 -6.12
C TRP A 48 -3.47 -2.00 -4.84
N SER A 49 -3.23 -2.96 -3.96
CA SER A 49 -3.80 -3.01 -2.61
C SER A 49 -2.81 -2.46 -1.58
N LEU A 50 -3.29 -1.61 -0.67
CA LEU A 50 -2.46 -1.00 0.38
C LEU A 50 -2.12 -1.98 1.52
N GLY A 51 -2.71 -3.17 1.52
CA GLY A 51 -2.60 -4.15 2.59
C GLY A 51 -3.97 -4.64 3.04
N ASN A 52 -3.99 -5.39 4.13
CA ASN A 52 -5.17 -6.04 4.66
C ASN A 52 -5.39 -5.67 6.14
N GLU A 53 -6.65 -5.73 6.61
CA GLU A 53 -7.08 -5.71 8.03
C GLU A 53 -6.25 -4.86 9.01
N SER A 54 -5.82 -3.69 8.58
CA SER A 54 -5.02 -2.75 9.38
C SER A 54 -5.86 -1.55 9.85
N GLY A 55 -7.17 -1.55 9.57
CA GLY A 55 -8.03 -0.37 9.73
C GLY A 55 -7.62 0.77 8.80
N TYR A 56 -7.78 2.02 9.22
CA TYR A 56 -7.50 3.21 8.38
C TYR A 56 -6.80 4.33 9.19
N GLY A 57 -5.91 5.05 8.52
CA GLY A 57 -5.15 6.14 9.13
C GLY A 57 -4.22 6.84 8.13
N ARG A 58 -3.58 7.91 8.59
CA ARG A 58 -2.74 8.80 7.77
C ARG A 58 -1.63 8.09 6.98
N ASN A 59 -1.13 6.97 7.48
CA ASN A 59 -0.08 6.23 6.80
C ASN A 59 -0.61 5.55 5.53
N HIS A 60 -1.88 5.14 5.49
CA HIS A 60 -2.52 4.66 4.25
C HIS A 60 -2.71 5.79 3.23
N ASP A 61 -3.05 7.00 3.68
CA ASP A 61 -3.16 8.16 2.79
C ASP A 61 -1.79 8.49 2.16
N ALA A 62 -0.72 8.43 2.95
CA ALA A 62 0.65 8.62 2.46
C ALA A 62 1.01 7.60 1.37
N MET A 63 0.71 6.31 1.61
CA MET A 63 0.91 5.25 0.60
C MET A 63 0.10 5.53 -0.66
N ALA A 64 -1.21 5.78 -0.52
CA ALA A 64 -2.10 6.00 -1.66
C ALA A 64 -1.69 7.21 -2.50
N ASN A 65 -1.32 8.32 -1.84
CA ASN A 65 -0.85 9.52 -2.52
C ASN A 65 0.45 9.28 -3.28
N TRP A 66 1.40 8.57 -2.68
CA TRP A 66 2.65 8.22 -3.35
C TRP A 66 2.42 7.30 -4.55
N ILE A 67 1.64 6.23 -4.40
CA ILE A 67 1.36 5.29 -5.50
C ILE A 67 0.64 6.01 -6.65
N ARG A 68 -0.38 6.85 -6.37
CA ARG A 68 -1.06 7.64 -7.43
C ARG A 68 -0.10 8.60 -8.14
N SER A 69 0.83 9.21 -7.41
CA SER A 69 1.85 10.09 -8.01
C SER A 69 2.85 9.32 -8.87
N ARG A 70 3.09 8.05 -8.53
CA ARG A 70 4.14 7.22 -9.13
C ARG A 70 3.65 6.39 -10.32
N ASP A 71 2.43 5.86 -10.23
CA ASP A 71 1.78 5.04 -11.24
C ASP A 71 0.30 5.44 -11.39
N ALA A 72 0.04 6.34 -12.34
CA ALA A 72 -1.31 6.77 -12.68
C ALA A 72 -2.06 5.77 -13.59
N SER A 73 -1.45 4.62 -13.96
CA SER A 73 -2.04 3.66 -14.91
C SER A 73 -2.98 2.64 -14.27
N ARG A 74 -3.01 2.54 -12.93
CA ARG A 74 -3.76 1.52 -12.17
C ARG A 74 -4.57 2.15 -11.05
N LEU A 75 -5.61 1.44 -10.61
CA LEU A 75 -6.42 1.84 -9.46
C LEU A 75 -5.72 1.46 -8.13
N ILE A 76 -6.19 2.09 -7.05
CA ILE A 76 -5.88 1.77 -5.65
C ILE A 76 -7.19 1.67 -4.90
#